data_AF-A0A1N6N0N7-F1
#
_entry.id   AF-A0A1N6N0N7-F1
#
_cell.length_a   1.000
_cell.length_b   1.000
_cell.length_c   1.000
_cell.angle_alpha   90.00
_cell.angle_beta   90.00
_cell.angle_gamma   90.00
#
_symmetry.space_group_name_H-M   'P 1'
#
loop_
_entity.id
_entity.type
_entity.pdbx_description
1 polymer ?
#
loop_
_entity_poly.entity_id
_entity_poly.type
_entity_poly.pdbx_seq_one_letter_code
_entity_poly.pdbx_strand_id
1 'polypeptide(L)'
;MSDTDKNDKNQKSQKRFSHFIPYKTTYDLRSDKREPSLINILMQVQGYEYGFFTVLGVRPLSQRGNNKNSAIYVVRCRCGKYAIRTLKAIRNPVNVTDMCEHCHHLYNLRRRNIFLTTGEYVELSELTGIHDKSPLEIKG
;
A
#
# COMPACT_ATOMS: atom_id res chain seq x y z
N MET A 1 14.78 -52.14 -10.34
CA MET A 1 15.33 -51.37 -9.20
C MET A 1 16.34 -50.40 -9.76
N SER A 2 16.01 -49.12 -9.76
CA SER A 2 16.93 -48.01 -10.03
C SER A 2 16.26 -46.72 -9.55
N ASP A 3 16.93 -46.06 -8.63
CA ASP A 3 16.59 -44.80 -7.97
C ASP A 3 16.40 -43.63 -8.95
N THR A 4 15.57 -42.67 -8.56
CA THR A 4 15.83 -41.20 -8.50
C THR A 4 14.51 -40.46 -8.30
N ASP A 5 14.24 -39.93 -7.12
CA ASP A 5 14.63 -38.63 -6.57
C ASP A 5 13.61 -37.50 -6.83
N LYS A 6 12.89 -37.21 -5.74
CA LYS A 6 12.31 -35.94 -5.25
C LYS A 6 12.20 -34.77 -6.25
N ASN A 7 10.97 -34.29 -6.43
CA ASN A 7 10.70 -32.96 -6.97
C ASN A 7 9.67 -32.21 -6.11
N ASP A 8 10.03 -31.99 -4.84
CA ASP A 8 9.38 -30.99 -3.98
C ASP A 8 9.79 -29.59 -4.44
N LYS A 9 9.07 -29.03 -5.42
CA LYS A 9 9.18 -27.62 -5.81
C LYS A 9 8.47 -26.74 -4.79
N ASN A 10 8.99 -26.73 -3.57
CA ASN A 10 8.63 -25.76 -2.54
C ASN A 10 9.46 -24.49 -2.78
N GLN A 11 9.05 -23.67 -3.75
CA GLN A 11 9.62 -22.34 -3.94
C GLN A 11 9.23 -21.47 -2.75
N LYS A 12 10.03 -21.53 -1.68
CA LYS A 12 10.10 -20.49 -0.64
C LYS A 12 10.43 -19.17 -1.34
N SER A 13 9.39 -18.41 -1.66
CA SER A 13 9.51 -17.04 -2.15
C SER A 13 10.30 -16.22 -1.13
N GLN A 14 11.54 -15.89 -1.51
CA GLN A 14 12.43 -15.08 -0.70
C GLN A 14 11.71 -13.81 -0.26
N LYS A 15 11.63 -13.61 1.07
CA LYS A 15 11.16 -12.40 1.74
C LYS A 15 11.85 -11.17 1.14
N ARG A 16 11.19 -10.47 0.21
CA ARG A 16 11.67 -9.18 -0.32
C ARG A 16 11.31 -8.07 0.66
N PHE A 17 12.15 -7.92 1.69
CA PHE A 17 12.11 -6.74 2.55
C PHE A 17 12.33 -5.48 1.69
N SER A 18 11.38 -4.55 1.76
CA SER A 18 11.52 -3.14 1.37
C SER A 18 12.08 -2.86 -0.03
N HIS A 19 11.70 -3.61 -1.05
CA HIS A 19 12.06 -3.22 -2.41
C HIS A 19 11.37 -1.91 -2.75
N PHE A 20 12.17 -0.86 -2.97
CA PHE A 20 11.73 0.37 -3.59
C PHE A 20 10.83 0.04 -4.79
N ILE A 21 9.66 0.68 -4.85
CA ILE A 21 8.74 0.55 -5.98
C ILE A 21 8.96 1.78 -6.86
N PRO A 22 9.47 1.64 -8.09
CA PRO A 22 9.61 2.77 -8.99
C PRO A 22 8.28 3.50 -9.18
N TYR A 23 8.32 4.83 -9.13
CA TYR A 23 7.16 5.68 -9.36
C TYR A 23 7.50 6.92 -10.19
N LYS A 24 6.46 7.49 -10.79
CA LYS A 24 6.45 8.75 -11.52
C LYS A 24 5.57 9.71 -10.73
N THR A 25 6.14 10.85 -10.38
CA THR A 25 5.45 11.97 -9.76
C THR A 25 4.64 12.74 -10.81
N THR A 26 3.81 13.67 -10.34
CA THR A 26 3.15 14.67 -11.19
C THR A 26 4.15 15.40 -12.09
N TYR A 27 5.33 15.75 -11.58
CA TYR A 27 6.38 16.44 -12.33
C TYR A 27 6.89 15.56 -13.49
N ASP A 28 7.15 14.29 -13.21
CA ASP A 28 7.61 13.35 -14.23
C ASP A 28 6.57 13.16 -15.34
N LEU A 29 5.29 13.02 -14.99
CA LEU A 29 4.22 12.81 -15.97
C LEU A 29 3.93 14.05 -16.83
N ARG A 30 4.05 15.25 -16.27
CA ARG A 30 3.88 16.51 -17.02
C ARG A 30 4.93 16.67 -18.11
N SER A 31 6.16 16.21 -17.86
CA SER A 31 7.25 16.25 -18.83
C SER A 31 6.97 15.35 -20.04
N ASP A 32 6.31 14.21 -19.81
CA ASP A 32 5.96 13.25 -20.86
C ASP A 32 4.71 13.64 -21.66
N LYS A 33 3.88 14.58 -21.17
CA LYS A 33 2.56 15.00 -21.72
C LYS A 33 1.59 13.84 -22.00
N ARG A 34 1.76 12.70 -21.33
CA ARG A 34 0.90 11.52 -21.47
C ARG A 34 -0.13 11.48 -20.34
N GLU A 35 -1.33 10.98 -20.63
CA GLU A 35 -2.39 10.74 -19.64
C GLU A 35 -2.86 11.99 -18.84
N PRO A 36 -3.44 13.03 -19.49
CA PRO A 36 -3.83 14.29 -18.82
C PRO A 36 -4.81 14.09 -17.64
N SER A 37 -5.74 13.14 -17.76
CA SER A 37 -6.65 12.79 -16.66
C SER A 37 -5.90 12.24 -15.44
N LEU A 38 -4.88 11.40 -15.65
CA LEU A 38 -4.07 10.86 -14.56
C LEU A 38 -3.25 11.97 -13.89
N ILE A 39 -2.70 12.91 -14.67
CA ILE A 39 -1.97 14.07 -14.14
C ILE A 39 -2.88 14.88 -13.22
N ASN A 40 -4.10 15.21 -13.67
CA ASN A 40 -5.05 16.01 -12.88
C ASN A 40 -5.44 15.32 -11.56
N ILE A 41 -5.63 14.00 -11.59
CA ILE A 41 -5.91 13.22 -10.37
C ILE A 41 -4.66 13.17 -9.48
N LEU A 42 -3.48 12.89 -10.05
CA LEU A 42 -2.26 12.74 -9.26
C LEU A 42 -1.87 14.05 -8.56
N MET A 43 -2.07 15.21 -9.21
CA MET A 43 -1.90 16.53 -8.61
C MET A 43 -2.67 16.72 -7.30
N GLN A 44 -3.84 16.08 -7.19
CA GLN A 44 -4.73 16.25 -6.03
C GLN A 44 -4.44 15.24 -4.92
N VAL A 45 -3.83 14.09 -5.24
CA VAL A 45 -3.57 13.01 -4.27
C VAL A 45 -2.11 12.86 -3.90
N GLN A 46 -1.17 13.35 -4.69
CA GLN A 46 0.25 13.24 -4.36
C GLN A 46 0.55 14.06 -3.10
N GLY A 47 1.23 13.44 -2.14
CA GLY A 47 1.48 14.01 -0.81
C GLY A 47 0.35 13.81 0.18
N TYR A 48 -0.83 13.31 -0.24
CA TYR A 48 -1.91 13.00 0.69
C TYR A 48 -1.50 11.89 1.66
N GLU A 49 -1.72 12.15 2.94
CA GLU A 49 -1.41 11.25 4.05
C GLU A 49 -2.69 10.65 4.63
N TYR A 50 -2.69 9.34 4.85
CA TYR A 50 -3.79 8.63 5.49
C TYR A 50 -3.29 7.35 6.15
N GLY A 51 -3.81 7.00 7.32
CA GLY A 51 -3.27 5.88 8.09
C GLY A 51 -1.76 5.99 8.24
N PHE A 52 -1.05 4.97 7.75
CA PHE A 52 0.42 4.94 7.74
C PHE A 52 1.02 5.38 6.40
N PHE A 53 0.22 5.75 5.41
CA PHE A 53 0.68 5.96 4.05
C PHE A 53 0.73 7.43 3.65
N THR A 54 1.78 7.78 2.90
CA THR A 54 1.87 9.00 2.09
C THR A 54 1.90 8.61 0.62
N VAL A 55 1.06 9.22 -0.21
CA VAL A 55 1.04 8.97 -1.66
C VAL A 55 2.23 9.67 -2.34
N LEU A 56 3.07 8.92 -3.06
CA LEU A 56 4.26 9.46 -3.71
C LEU A 56 4.08 9.75 -5.21
N GLY A 57 3.33 8.91 -5.90
CA GLY A 57 3.25 8.92 -7.36
C GLY A 57 2.50 7.71 -7.90
N VAL A 58 2.72 7.41 -9.17
CA VAL A 58 2.15 6.24 -9.84
C VAL A 58 3.24 5.38 -10.46
N ARG A 59 3.00 4.07 -10.58
CA ARG A 59 3.93 3.15 -11.25
C ARG A 59 4.18 3.59 -12.70
N PRO A 60 5.38 3.35 -13.26
CA PRO A 60 5.64 3.52 -14.69
C PRO A 60 4.64 2.73 -15.53
N LEU A 61 4.26 3.25 -16.70
CA LEU A 61 3.28 2.61 -17.58
C LEU A 61 3.65 1.16 -17.92
N SER A 62 4.94 0.88 -18.13
CA SER A 62 5.49 -0.47 -18.39
C SER A 62 5.27 -1.48 -17.26
N GLN A 63 4.90 -1.01 -16.07
CA GLN A 63 4.66 -1.82 -14.89
C GLN A 63 3.18 -1.87 -14.48
N ARG A 64 2.29 -1.24 -15.25
CA ARG A 64 0.84 -1.25 -14.99
C ARG A 64 0.21 -2.44 -15.69
N GLY A 65 -0.76 -3.07 -15.04
CA GLY A 65 -1.63 -4.04 -15.71
C GLY A 65 -2.71 -3.34 -16.52
N ASN A 66 -3.26 -4.01 -17.53
CA ASN A 66 -4.28 -3.46 -18.44
C ASN A 66 -5.67 -3.24 -17.79
N ASN A 67 -5.80 -3.46 -16.48
CA ASN A 67 -7.08 -3.37 -15.78
C ASN A 67 -7.35 -1.93 -15.33
N LYS A 68 -8.60 -1.46 -15.57
CA LYS A 68 -9.07 -0.12 -15.15
C LYS A 68 -8.99 0.11 -13.63
N ASN A 69 -9.03 -0.96 -12.84
CA ASN A 69 -8.90 -0.93 -11.37
C ASN A 69 -7.51 -1.35 -10.87
N SER A 70 -6.49 -1.21 -11.71
CA SER A 70 -5.13 -1.59 -11.34
C SER A 70 -4.61 -0.74 -10.17
N ALA A 71 -3.90 -1.40 -9.24
CA ALA A 71 -3.19 -0.72 -8.17
C ALA A 71 -1.94 -0.05 -8.76
N ILE A 72 -2.07 1.23 -9.09
CA ILE A 72 -1.02 2.01 -9.74
C ILE A 72 -0.39 3.05 -8.82
N TYR A 73 -1.05 3.44 -7.73
CA TYR A 73 -0.55 4.49 -6.85
C TYR A 73 0.48 3.91 -5.90
N VAL A 74 1.67 4.50 -5.91
CA VAL A 74 2.76 4.10 -5.02
C VAL A 74 2.68 4.96 -3.77
N VAL A 75 2.63 4.29 -2.62
CA VAL A 75 2.57 4.91 -1.30
C VAL A 75 3.78 4.46 -0.47
N ARG A 76 4.24 5.32 0.43
CA ARG A 76 5.27 5.01 1.41
C ARG A 76 4.64 4.93 2.80
N CYS A 77 4.88 3.81 3.47
CA CYS A 77 4.46 3.62 4.85
C CYS A 77 5.37 4.42 5.80
N ARG A 78 4.88 4.82 6.98
CA ARG A 78 5.68 5.44 8.06
C ARG A 78 6.92 4.60 8.44
N CYS A 79 6.87 3.28 8.29
CA CYS A 79 8.03 2.40 8.50
C CYS A 79 9.05 2.39 7.34
N GLY A 80 8.85 3.19 6.30
CA GLY A 80 9.71 3.31 5.13
C GLY A 80 9.41 2.33 3.98
N LYS A 81 8.58 1.29 4.20
CA LYS A 81 8.22 0.32 3.16
C LYS A 81 7.27 0.91 2.12
N TYR A 82 7.46 0.52 0.87
CA TYR A 82 6.61 0.91 -0.24
C TYR A 82 5.46 -0.08 -0.42
N ALA A 83 4.30 0.41 -0.84
CA ALA A 83 3.17 -0.41 -1.23
C ALA A 83 2.45 0.21 -2.45
N ILE A 84 1.59 -0.59 -3.07
CA ILE A 84 0.72 -0.13 -4.16
C ILE A 84 -0.74 -0.11 -3.69
N ARG A 85 -1.48 0.89 -4.14
CA ARG A 85 -2.90 1.08 -3.83
C ARG A 85 -3.67 1.49 -5.07
N THR A 86 -4.97 1.24 -5.03
CA THR A 86 -5.92 1.77 -6.00
C THR A 86 -6.39 3.15 -5.54
N LEU A 87 -6.85 3.99 -6.46
CA LEU A 87 -7.47 5.26 -6.09
C LEU A 87 -8.69 5.05 -5.19
N LYS A 88 -9.45 3.97 -5.42
CA LYS A 88 -10.57 3.57 -4.58
C LYS A 88 -10.16 3.34 -3.12
N ALA A 89 -9.05 2.62 -2.90
CA ALA A 89 -8.55 2.37 -1.55
C ALA A 89 -8.07 3.67 -0.87
N ILE A 90 -7.43 4.56 -1.64
CA ILE A 90 -6.98 5.86 -1.13
C ILE A 90 -8.15 6.78 -0.79
N ARG A 91 -9.25 6.78 -1.57
CA ARG A 91 -10.44 7.60 -1.29
C ARG A 91 -11.34 7.04 -0.20
N ASN A 92 -11.30 5.74 0.07
CA ASN A 92 -12.23 5.11 1.00
C ASN A 92 -12.03 5.67 2.43
N PRO A 93 -13.03 6.36 3.03
CA PRO A 93 -12.92 6.91 4.38
C PRO A 93 -12.78 5.83 5.45
N VAL A 94 -13.26 4.61 5.18
CA VAL A 94 -13.18 3.47 6.11
C VAL A 94 -11.74 2.93 6.24
N ASN A 95 -10.85 3.24 5.30
CA ASN A 95 -9.45 2.81 5.33
C ASN A 95 -8.59 3.72 6.24
N VAL A 96 -9.05 3.95 7.47
CA VAL A 96 -8.45 4.86 8.47
C VAL A 96 -7.04 4.40 8.87
N THR A 97 -6.88 3.10 9.13
CA THR A 97 -5.64 2.49 9.62
C THR A 97 -4.88 1.74 8.53
N ASP A 98 -5.10 2.07 7.25
CA ASP A 98 -4.40 1.39 6.14
C ASP A 98 -2.88 1.57 6.29
N MET A 99 -2.16 0.46 6.12
CA MET A 99 -0.72 0.39 6.37
C MET A 99 -0.07 -0.71 5.53
N CYS A 100 1.27 -0.72 5.47
CA CYS A 100 1.96 -1.78 4.75
C CYS A 100 1.75 -3.13 5.44
N GLU A 101 1.88 -4.22 4.69
CA GLU A 101 1.71 -5.59 5.19
C GLU A 101 2.57 -5.88 6.43
N HIS A 102 3.77 -5.30 6.48
CA HIS A 102 4.66 -5.46 7.63
C HIS A 102 4.11 -4.80 8.90
N CYS A 103 3.71 -3.53 8.83
CA CYS A 103 3.09 -2.86 9.98
C CYS A 103 1.82 -3.58 10.37
N HIS A 104 1.00 -3.97 9.39
CA HIS A 104 -0.24 -4.69 9.63
C HIS A 104 0.00 -6.00 10.40
N HIS A 105 1.01 -6.77 9.98
CA HIS A 105 1.42 -7.98 10.69
C HIS A 105 1.86 -7.68 12.13
N LEU A 106 2.73 -6.69 12.34
CA LEU A 106 3.22 -6.34 13.68
C LEU A 106 2.10 -5.87 14.62
N TYR A 107 1.20 -5.02 14.14
CA TYR A 107 0.07 -4.56 14.95
C TYR A 107 -0.91 -5.70 15.26
N ASN A 108 -1.16 -6.61 14.33
CA ASN A 108 -1.99 -7.78 14.62
C ASN A 108 -1.35 -8.74 15.63
N LEU A 109 -0.02 -8.91 15.61
CA LEU A 109 0.68 -9.63 16.67
C LEU A 109 0.51 -8.94 18.02
N ARG A 110 0.62 -7.61 18.07
CA ARG A 110 0.40 -6.84 19.30
C ARG A 110 -1.03 -6.96 19.81
N ARG A 111 -2.04 -6.89 18.94
CA ARG A 111 -3.46 -7.12 19.28
C ARG A 111 -3.67 -8.49 19.91
N ARG A 112 -3.12 -9.53 19.25
CA ARG A 112 -3.21 -10.90 19.73
C ARG A 112 -2.56 -11.05 21.11
N ASN A 113 -1.39 -10.46 21.31
CA ASN A 113 -0.71 -10.52 22.60
C ASN A 113 -1.55 -9.85 23.71
N ILE A 114 -2.13 -8.68 23.46
CA ILE A 114 -3.01 -8.01 24.43
C ILE A 114 -4.17 -8.93 24.81
N PHE A 115 -4.89 -9.46 23.82
CA PHE A 115 -5.99 -10.38 24.06
C PHE A 115 -5.58 -11.61 24.88
N LEU A 116 -4.43 -12.21 24.59
CA LEU A 116 -3.92 -13.36 25.34
C LEU A 116 -3.51 -13.01 26.78
N THR A 117 -3.09 -11.77 27.04
CA THR A 117 -2.63 -11.32 28.36
C THR A 117 -3.73 -10.75 29.24
N THR A 118 -4.70 -10.03 28.67
CA THR A 118 -5.74 -9.29 29.42
C THR A 118 -7.14 -9.83 29.17
N GLY A 119 -7.35 -10.64 28.13
CA GLY A 119 -8.67 -11.04 27.65
C GLY A 119 -9.42 -9.96 26.88
N GLU A 120 -8.86 -8.76 26.74
CA GLU A 120 -9.51 -7.63 26.09
C GLU A 120 -9.23 -7.60 24.59
N TYR A 121 -10.28 -7.32 23.81
CA TYR A 121 -10.15 -7.06 22.39
C TYR A 121 -9.98 -5.57 22.15
N VAL A 122 -8.87 -5.21 21.51
CA VAL A 122 -8.51 -3.81 21.20
C VAL A 122 -8.59 -3.57 19.71
N GLU A 123 -9.20 -2.46 19.30
CA GLU A 123 -9.31 -2.08 17.90
C GLU A 123 -7.98 -1.58 17.33
N LEU A 124 -7.81 -1.71 16.01
CA LEU A 124 -6.56 -1.29 15.37
C LEU A 124 -6.38 0.24 15.43
N SER A 125 -7.48 1.00 15.38
CA SER A 125 -7.48 2.46 15.54
C SER A 125 -6.96 2.87 16.92
N GLU A 126 -7.38 2.20 17.98
CA GLU A 126 -6.93 2.43 19.35
C GLU A 126 -5.43 2.17 19.50
N LEU A 127 -4.92 1.08 18.94
CA LEU A 127 -3.47 0.77 19.02
C LEU A 127 -2.58 1.70 18.20
N THR A 128 -3.11 2.19 17.09
CA THR A 128 -2.37 3.07 16.19
C THR A 128 -2.50 4.54 16.58
N GLY A 129 -3.51 4.89 17.39
CA GLY A 129 -3.91 6.26 17.69
C GLY A 129 -4.51 7.00 16.50
N ILE A 130 -4.92 6.28 15.44
CA ILE A 130 -5.49 6.87 14.22
C ILE A 130 -6.97 6.48 14.17
N HIS A 131 -7.83 7.45 14.45
CA HIS A 131 -9.27 7.25 14.58
C HIS A 131 -10.06 7.77 13.38
N ASP A 132 -9.50 8.72 12.67
CA ASP A 132 -10.12 9.39 11.56
C ASP A 132 -9.18 9.51 10.36
N LYS A 133 -9.79 9.74 9.20
CA LYS A 133 -9.10 9.98 7.95
C LYS A 133 -9.68 11.22 7.31
N SER A 134 -8.81 12.19 7.06
CA SER A 134 -9.19 13.43 6.38
C SER A 134 -9.84 13.11 5.02
N PRO A 135 -11.04 13.61 4.71
CA PRO A 135 -11.68 13.35 3.43
C PRO A 135 -10.79 13.72 2.24
N LEU A 136 -10.80 12.91 1.19
CA LEU A 136 -10.09 13.19 -0.06
C LEU A 136 -11.11 13.46 -1.17
N GLU A 137 -11.39 14.73 -1.41
CA GLU A 137 -12.23 15.19 -2.51
C GLU A 137 -11.38 15.39 -3.76
N ILE A 138 -11.73 14.71 -4.85
CA ILE A 138 -11.04 14.86 -6.13
C ILE A 138 -11.99 15.49 -7.13
N LYS A 139 -11.64 16.67 -7.61
CA LYS A 139 -12.35 17.39 -8.67
C LYS A 139 -11.92 16.83 -10.02
N GLY A 140 -12.90 16.55 -10.88
CA GLY A 140 -12.70 16.04 -12.24
C GLY A 140 -12.21 17.11 -13.20
#